data_AF-A0A7D9L2W5-F1
#
_entry.id   AF-A0A7D9L2W5-F1
#
_cell.length_a   1.000
_cell.length_b   1.000
_cell.length_c   1.000
_cell.angle_alpha   90.00
_cell.angle_beta   90.00
_cell.angle_gamma   90.00
#
_symmetry.space_group_name_H-M   'P 1'
#
loop_
_entity.id
_entity.type
_entity.pdbx_description
1 polymer ?
#
loop_
_entity_poly.entity_id
_entity_poly.type
_entity_poly.pdbx_seq_one_letter_code
_entity_poly.pdbx_strand_id
1 'polypeptide(L)'
;MEGLYSHDVDLLEPHSEEKTYCIRCRLCRKQLIVSNKIKRSHLSGDKATEPCGNCIFLDEEFLSDWIRDEIENSSWTKGCLKCPGVGCPARVGGFDFVQGLLCRCGEFTIPAIWIQDGKVDVRAINSNHVMPTAKPSLTSSEKSCSGQIPVSEKSSNVTGYGNYSTNRPSLISNDNLNSKQMPELK
;
A
#
# COMPACT_ATOMS: atom_id res chain seq x y z
N MET A 1 25.91 -41.41 -46.83
CA MET A 1 26.38 -40.03 -47.00
C MET A 1 25.38 -39.15 -46.29
N GLU A 2 25.88 -38.44 -45.30
CA GLU A 2 25.17 -37.79 -44.21
C GLU A 2 24.35 -36.59 -44.67
N GLY A 3 23.35 -36.23 -43.87
CA GLY A 3 22.61 -34.98 -44.04
C GLY A 3 21.40 -34.86 -43.14
N LEU A 4 21.57 -35.01 -41.83
CA LEU A 4 20.61 -34.56 -40.83
C LEU A 4 20.61 -33.02 -40.85
N TYR A 5 19.52 -32.41 -41.30
CA TYR A 5 19.30 -30.97 -41.13
C TYR A 5 18.42 -30.76 -39.90
N SER A 6 19.03 -30.89 -38.73
CA SER A 6 18.54 -30.22 -37.52
C SER A 6 18.86 -28.74 -37.69
N HIS A 7 17.83 -27.89 -37.78
CA HIS A 7 17.96 -26.51 -37.37
C HIS A 7 17.03 -26.30 -36.19
N ASP A 8 17.61 -26.53 -35.02
CA ASP A 8 17.28 -25.81 -33.82
C ASP A 8 17.33 -24.31 -34.15
N VAL A 9 16.16 -23.69 -34.19
CA VAL A 9 16.04 -22.25 -33.95
C VAL A 9 15.12 -22.12 -32.76
N ASP A 10 15.73 -22.15 -31.58
CA ASP A 10 15.21 -21.46 -30.41
C ASP A 10 14.86 -20.04 -30.86
N LEU A 11 13.60 -19.84 -31.25
CA LEU A 11 12.98 -18.54 -31.36
C LEU A 11 12.91 -18.01 -29.94
N LEU A 12 14.02 -17.39 -29.53
CA LEU A 12 14.12 -16.58 -28.33
C LEU A 12 12.85 -15.75 -28.24
N GLU A 13 12.01 -16.12 -27.27
CA GLU A 13 10.82 -15.37 -26.91
C GLU A 13 11.21 -13.90 -26.79
N PRO A 14 10.47 -12.97 -27.40
CA PRO A 14 10.86 -11.58 -27.45
C PRO A 14 11.06 -11.10 -26.00
N HIS A 15 12.31 -10.79 -25.67
CA HIS A 15 12.70 -10.15 -24.41
C HIS A 15 11.98 -8.80 -24.33
N SER A 16 10.76 -8.81 -23.83
CA SER A 16 10.03 -7.59 -23.51
C SER A 16 10.87 -6.85 -22.49
N GLU A 17 11.36 -5.67 -22.86
CA GLU A 17 12.11 -4.79 -21.95
C GLU A 17 11.30 -4.58 -20.66
N GLU A 18 11.71 -5.23 -19.57
CA GLU A 18 11.02 -5.09 -18.29
C GLU A 18 11.26 -3.67 -17.75
N LYS A 19 10.29 -2.78 -17.98
CA LYS A 19 10.33 -1.41 -17.47
C LYS A 19 10.14 -1.40 -15.96
N THR A 20 11.05 -0.75 -15.25
CA THR A 20 10.89 -0.45 -13.83
C THR A 20 10.11 0.85 -13.65
N TYR A 21 9.20 0.88 -12.69
CA TYR A 21 8.41 2.06 -12.36
C TYR A 21 8.74 2.57 -10.97
N CYS A 22 8.87 3.88 -10.85
CA CYS A 22 8.87 4.61 -9.57
C CYS A 22 7.48 5.19 -9.34
N ILE A 23 6.84 4.78 -8.25
CA ILE A 23 5.54 5.28 -7.79
C ILE A 23 5.77 6.19 -6.59
N ARG A 24 5.26 7.42 -6.67
CA ARG A 24 5.37 8.42 -5.59
C ARG A 24 4.01 8.90 -5.16
N CYS A 25 3.84 9.20 -3.87
CA CYS A 25 2.62 9.83 -3.38
C CYS A 25 2.43 11.19 -4.05
N ARG A 26 1.24 11.46 -4.61
CA ARG A 26 0.98 12.74 -5.28
C ARG A 26 0.94 13.92 -4.32
N LEU A 27 0.59 13.66 -3.04
CA LEU A 27 0.50 14.70 -2.01
C LEU A 27 1.88 15.12 -1.49
N CYS A 28 2.68 14.20 -0.96
CA CYS A 28 3.96 14.52 -0.32
C CYS A 28 5.21 14.16 -1.15
N ARG A 29 5.03 13.57 -2.35
CA ARG A 29 6.10 13.11 -3.25
C ARG A 29 7.03 12.03 -2.70
N LYS A 30 6.74 11.47 -1.51
CA LYS A 30 7.43 10.29 -0.97
C LYS A 30 7.38 9.13 -1.98
N GLN A 31 8.53 8.52 -2.25
CA GLN A 31 8.60 7.27 -3.01
C GLN A 31 7.97 6.13 -2.23
N LEU A 32 6.98 5.49 -2.84
CA LEU A 32 6.17 4.44 -2.24
C LEU A 32 6.65 3.05 -2.69
N ILE A 33 6.86 2.90 -3.99
CA ILE A 33 7.18 1.62 -4.63
C ILE A 33 8.17 1.89 -5.76
N VAL A 34 9.17 1.01 -5.90
CA VAL A 34 10.01 0.89 -7.10
C VAL A 34 9.95 -0.56 -7.52
N SER A 35 9.34 -0.85 -8.68
CA SER A 35 9.12 -2.23 -9.12
C SER A 35 8.89 -2.31 -10.63
N ASN A 36 9.32 -3.41 -11.24
CA ASN A 36 8.96 -3.85 -12.58
C ASN A 36 7.72 -4.77 -12.60
N LYS A 37 7.20 -5.16 -11.43
CA LYS A 37 6.07 -6.11 -11.26
C LYS A 37 4.74 -5.41 -10.94
N ILE A 38 4.54 -4.19 -11.44
CA ILE A 38 3.24 -3.50 -11.30
C ILE A 38 2.33 -3.88 -12.47
N LYS A 39 1.04 -4.10 -12.20
CA LYS A 39 0.06 -4.44 -13.23
C LYS A 39 -1.01 -3.36 -13.32
N ARG A 40 -1.37 -2.93 -14.53
CA ARG A 40 -2.51 -2.02 -14.75
C ARG A 40 -3.81 -2.76 -15.04
N SER A 41 -3.72 -4.04 -15.39
CA SER A 41 -4.85 -4.97 -15.43
C SER A 41 -4.68 -5.98 -14.29
N HIS A 42 -5.78 -6.38 -13.65
CA HIS A 42 -5.72 -7.50 -12.72
C HIS A 42 -5.84 -8.86 -13.43
N LEU A 43 -6.08 -8.86 -14.74
CA LEU A 43 -6.11 -10.05 -15.57
C LEU A 43 -4.68 -10.40 -16.01
N SER A 44 -4.41 -11.70 -16.16
CA SER A 44 -3.15 -12.21 -16.70
C SER A 44 -3.32 -12.65 -18.17
N GLY A 45 -2.21 -12.71 -18.92
CA GLY A 45 -2.17 -13.19 -20.30
C GLY A 45 -2.82 -12.24 -21.31
N ASP A 46 -3.38 -12.79 -22.38
CA ASP A 46 -3.92 -12.03 -23.54
C ASP A 46 -5.10 -11.10 -23.18
N LYS A 47 -5.68 -11.26 -22.00
CA LYS A 47 -6.76 -10.41 -21.46
C LYS A 47 -6.24 -9.18 -20.71
N ALA A 48 -4.93 -9.06 -20.52
CA ALA A 48 -4.28 -7.96 -19.79
C ALA A 48 -4.04 -6.70 -20.65
N THR A 49 -4.55 -6.67 -21.89
CA THR A 49 -4.26 -5.62 -22.87
C THR A 49 -4.76 -4.25 -22.45
N GLU A 50 -5.85 -4.18 -21.68
CA GLU A 50 -6.45 -2.92 -21.24
C GLU A 50 -6.33 -2.68 -19.73
N PRO A 51 -6.08 -1.42 -19.32
CA PRO A 51 -6.01 -1.08 -17.90
C PRO A 51 -7.38 -1.24 -17.23
N CYS A 52 -7.39 -1.93 -16.10
CA CYS A 52 -8.57 -2.15 -15.28
C CYS A 52 -8.82 -0.94 -14.37
N GLY A 53 -9.45 0.09 -14.93
CA GLY A 53 -9.85 1.29 -14.22
C GLY A 53 -8.67 2.13 -13.73
N ASN A 54 -8.85 2.80 -12.58
CA ASN A 54 -7.86 3.73 -12.01
C ASN A 54 -7.05 3.07 -10.89
N CYS A 55 -6.77 1.77 -11.02
CA CYS A 55 -6.03 0.99 -10.05
C CYS A 55 -4.73 0.47 -10.66
N ILE A 56 -3.68 0.41 -9.82
CA ILE A 56 -2.44 -0.29 -10.08
C ILE A 56 -2.44 -1.47 -9.13
N PHE A 57 -2.41 -2.68 -9.67
CA PHE A 57 -2.44 -3.93 -8.92
C PHE A 57 -1.01 -4.36 -8.60
N LEU A 58 -0.84 -4.89 -7.39
CA LEU A 58 0.44 -5.38 -6.88
C LEU A 58 0.34 -6.88 -6.65
N ASP A 59 1.41 -7.60 -7.01
CA ASP A 59 1.56 -9.00 -6.65
C ASP A 59 2.03 -9.13 -5.20
N GLU A 60 1.42 -10.06 -4.46
CA GLU A 60 1.71 -10.32 -3.05
C GLU A 60 3.18 -10.70 -2.80
N GLU A 61 3.80 -11.37 -3.76
CA GLU A 61 5.21 -11.80 -3.69
C GLU A 61 6.20 -10.63 -3.71
N PHE A 62 5.84 -9.50 -4.33
CA PHE A 62 6.74 -8.39 -4.62
C PHE A 62 6.36 -7.09 -3.89
N LEU A 63 5.72 -7.21 -2.73
CA LEU A 63 5.34 -6.06 -1.90
C LEU A 63 6.55 -5.39 -1.24
N SER A 64 6.50 -4.06 -1.19
CA SER A 64 7.41 -3.27 -0.35
C SER A 64 7.08 -3.48 1.12
N ASP A 65 8.10 -3.44 1.99
CA ASP A 65 7.98 -3.78 3.41
C ASP A 65 6.83 -3.04 4.13
N TRP A 66 6.68 -1.73 3.89
CA TRP A 66 5.60 -0.95 4.53
C TRP A 66 4.18 -1.41 4.16
N ILE A 67 3.99 -2.00 2.96
CA ILE A 67 2.70 -2.57 2.55
C ILE A 67 2.47 -3.90 3.27
N ARG A 68 3.51 -4.72 3.32
CA ARG A 68 3.50 -6.01 4.00
C ARG A 68 3.18 -5.82 5.49
N ASP A 69 3.85 -4.88 6.14
CA ASP A 69 3.59 -4.50 7.54
C ASP A 69 2.11 -4.11 7.77
N GLU A 70 1.52 -3.29 6.88
CA GLU A 70 0.11 -2.88 7.00
C GLU A 70 -0.85 -4.07 6.84
N ILE A 71 -0.54 -5.01 5.95
CA ILE A 71 -1.34 -6.23 5.74
C ILE A 71 -1.25 -7.12 6.98
N GLU A 72 -0.06 -7.34 7.51
CA GLU A 72 0.17 -8.16 8.70
C GLU A 72 -0.50 -7.56 9.93
N ASN A 73 -0.41 -6.24 10.11
CA ASN A 73 -1.10 -5.51 11.17
C ASN A 73 -2.64 -5.63 11.08
N SER A 74 -3.18 -5.84 9.88
CA SER A 74 -4.61 -6.07 9.65
C SER A 74 -5.02 -7.55 9.76
N SER A 75 -4.09 -8.44 10.10
CA SER A 75 -4.29 -9.89 10.12
C SER A 75 -4.84 -10.43 8.79
N TRP A 76 -4.31 -9.94 7.67
CA TRP A 76 -4.66 -10.44 6.32
C TRP A 76 -6.16 -10.36 6.01
N THR A 77 -6.84 -9.31 6.49
CA THR A 77 -8.28 -9.10 6.23
C THR A 77 -8.50 -8.02 5.17
N LYS A 78 -9.02 -6.85 5.57
CA LYS A 78 -9.30 -5.72 4.70
C LYS A 78 -8.72 -4.47 5.34
N GLY A 79 -8.09 -3.62 4.53
CA GLY A 79 -7.44 -2.43 5.03
C GLY A 79 -7.19 -1.37 3.98
N CYS A 80 -6.63 -0.24 4.44
CA CYS A 80 -6.28 0.88 3.58
C CYS A 80 -4.77 1.15 3.63
N LEU A 81 -4.17 1.40 2.48
CA LEU A 81 -2.77 1.78 2.41
C LEU A 81 -2.65 3.30 2.60
N LYS A 82 -2.05 3.70 3.73
CA LYS A 82 -1.71 5.09 4.04
C LYS A 82 -0.29 5.39 3.59
N CYS A 83 -0.03 6.61 3.14
CA CYS A 83 1.31 7.01 2.74
C CYS A 83 2.25 6.99 3.96
N PRO A 84 3.42 6.31 3.89
CA PRO A 84 4.41 6.29 4.97
C PRO A 84 5.26 7.57 5.04
N GLY A 85 4.91 8.61 4.27
CA GLY A 85 5.57 9.91 4.37
C GLY A 85 5.26 10.56 5.72
N VAL A 86 6.28 11.06 6.40
CA VAL A 86 6.14 11.72 7.71
C VAL A 86 5.11 12.85 7.61
N GLY A 87 4.06 12.78 8.42
CA GLY A 87 2.97 13.77 8.44
C GLY A 87 2.04 13.77 7.23
N CYS A 88 2.13 12.77 6.34
CA CYS A 88 1.27 12.69 5.15
C CYS A 88 -0.04 11.95 5.46
N PRO A 89 -1.21 12.60 5.38
CA PRO A 89 -2.50 11.94 5.64
C PRO A 89 -3.05 11.16 4.43
N ALA A 90 -2.31 11.09 3.32
CA ALA A 90 -2.83 10.54 2.07
C ALA A 90 -3.10 9.04 2.18
N ARG A 91 -4.35 8.64 1.92
CA ARG A 91 -4.69 7.27 1.54
C ARG A 91 -4.36 7.06 0.07
N VAL A 92 -3.46 6.13 -0.21
CA VAL A 92 -2.91 5.87 -1.56
C VAL A 92 -3.45 4.60 -2.19
N GLY A 93 -4.09 3.72 -1.41
CA GLY A 93 -4.61 2.45 -1.90
C GLY A 93 -5.39 1.66 -0.85
N GLY A 94 -5.42 0.35 -1.03
CA GLY A 94 -6.04 -0.58 -0.10
C GLY A 94 -5.75 -2.03 -0.45
N PHE A 95 -6.23 -2.89 0.43
CA PHE A 95 -6.24 -4.33 0.20
C PHE A 95 -7.52 -4.95 0.77
N ASP A 96 -7.97 -6.04 0.16
CA ASP A 96 -9.12 -6.82 0.60
C ASP A 96 -8.91 -8.30 0.25
N PHE A 97 -8.50 -9.08 1.25
CA PHE A 97 -8.28 -10.52 1.12
C PHE A 97 -9.55 -11.34 1.43
N VAL A 98 -10.59 -10.70 1.97
CA VAL A 98 -11.83 -11.38 2.36
C VAL A 98 -12.82 -11.40 1.20
N GLN A 99 -13.05 -10.24 0.57
CA GLN A 99 -14.03 -10.07 -0.49
C GLN A 99 -13.38 -9.88 -1.87
N GLY A 100 -12.08 -9.53 -1.91
CA GLY A 100 -11.43 -9.07 -3.13
C GLY A 100 -11.91 -7.68 -3.56
N LEU A 101 -11.57 -7.31 -4.79
CA LEU A 101 -12.02 -6.07 -5.42
C LEU A 101 -12.79 -6.40 -6.70
N LEU A 102 -14.06 -6.00 -6.76
CA LEU A 102 -14.82 -6.06 -7.99
C LEU A 102 -14.33 -4.97 -8.94
N CYS A 103 -13.67 -5.38 -10.03
CA CYS A 103 -13.22 -4.47 -11.05
C CYS A 103 -14.38 -4.05 -11.95
N ARG A 104 -14.25 -2.87 -12.58
CA ARG A 104 -15.22 -2.37 -13.57
C ARG A 104 -15.39 -3.30 -14.77
N CYS A 105 -14.41 -4.15 -15.07
CA CYS A 105 -14.53 -5.17 -16.11
C CYS A 105 -15.49 -6.32 -15.73
N GLY A 106 -16.01 -6.35 -14.49
CA GLY A 106 -16.96 -7.35 -14.01
C GLY A 106 -16.32 -8.52 -13.26
N GLU A 107 -14.99 -8.60 -13.26
CA GLU A 107 -14.24 -9.67 -12.62
C GLU A 107 -13.72 -9.27 -11.23
N PHE A 108 -13.58 -10.24 -10.33
CA PHE A 108 -12.98 -10.04 -9.01
C PHE A 108 -11.46 -10.17 -9.08
N THR A 109 -10.76 -9.28 -8.37
CA THR A 109 -9.33 -9.43 -8.08
C THR A 109 -9.17 -10.10 -6.71
N ILE A 110 -8.47 -11.24 -6.65
CA ILE A 110 -8.11 -11.92 -5.39
C ILE A 110 -6.67 -12.46 -5.53
N PRO A 111 -5.75 -12.15 -4.60
CA PRO A 111 -5.88 -11.17 -3.52
C PRO A 111 -5.92 -9.74 -4.08
N ALA A 112 -6.84 -8.91 -3.59
CA ALA A 112 -6.91 -7.53 -4.05
C ALA A 112 -5.92 -6.66 -3.26
N ILE A 113 -4.77 -6.33 -3.86
CA ILE A 113 -3.88 -5.29 -3.35
C ILE A 113 -3.71 -4.25 -4.46
N TRP A 114 -4.08 -3.00 -4.17
CA TRP A 114 -4.05 -1.95 -5.19
C TRP A 114 -3.63 -0.59 -4.67
N ILE A 115 -3.03 0.18 -5.58
CA ILE A 115 -2.77 1.61 -5.44
C ILE A 115 -3.74 2.36 -6.35
N GLN A 116 -4.32 3.44 -5.84
CA GLN A 116 -5.21 4.29 -6.61
C GLN A 116 -4.38 5.24 -7.49
N ASP A 117 -4.49 5.09 -8.82
CA ASP A 117 -3.68 5.81 -9.81
C ASP A 117 -3.77 7.34 -9.62
N GLY A 118 -4.97 7.87 -9.35
CA GLY A 118 -5.18 9.29 -9.12
C GLY A 118 -4.49 9.87 -7.86
N LYS A 119 -4.01 9.03 -6.94
CA LYS A 119 -3.34 9.42 -5.68
C LYS A 119 -1.82 9.33 -5.76
N VAL A 120 -1.27 8.86 -6.88
CA VAL A 120 0.16 8.66 -7.07
C VAL A 120 0.64 9.27 -8.39
N ASP A 121 1.95 9.50 -8.48
CA ASP A 121 2.63 9.75 -9.74
C ASP A 121 3.42 8.50 -10.10
N VAL A 122 3.18 7.96 -11.30
CA VAL A 122 3.91 6.80 -11.83
C VAL A 122 4.87 7.26 -12.92
N ARG A 123 6.15 6.90 -12.80
CA ARG A 123 7.16 7.19 -13.83
C ARG A 123 7.95 5.93 -14.15
N ALA A 124 8.09 5.62 -15.44
CA ALA A 124 9.07 4.63 -15.87
C ALA A 124 10.48 5.20 -15.59
N ILE A 125 11.34 4.37 -15.01
CA ILE A 125 12.75 4.68 -14.77
C ILE A 125 13.58 3.65 -15.52
N ASN A 126 14.71 4.10 -16.08
CA ASN A 126 15.66 3.20 -16.70
C ASN A 126 16.39 2.38 -15.62
N SER A 127 16.62 1.10 -15.91
CA SER A 127 17.25 0.13 -14.98
C SER A 127 18.63 0.57 -14.49
N ASN A 128 19.27 1.51 -15.19
CA ASN A 128 20.59 2.06 -14.85
C ASN A 128 20.58 3.07 -13.68
N HIS A 129 19.41 3.45 -13.14
CA HIS A 129 19.28 4.43 -12.05
C HIS A 129 18.70 3.87 -10.75
N VAL A 130 18.64 2.54 -10.59
CA VAL A 130 18.25 1.94 -9.31
C VAL A 130 19.39 2.18 -8.30
N MET A 131 19.29 3.28 -7.55
CA MET A 131 20.10 3.49 -6.36
C MET A 131 19.77 2.34 -5.39
N PRO A 132 20.75 1.49 -5.02
CA PRO A 132 20.52 0.47 -4.01
C PRO A 132 20.07 1.17 -2.74
N THR A 133 18.97 0.70 -2.15
CA THR A 133 18.58 1.05 -0.79
C THR A 133 19.79 0.81 0.10
N ALA A 134 20.36 1.90 0.63
CA ALA A 134 21.50 1.83 1.53
C ALA A 134 21.16 0.91 2.69
N LYS A 135 21.89 -0.20 2.82
CA LYS A 135 21.89 -1.00 4.05
C LYS A 135 22.32 -0.07 5.20
N PRO A 136 21.69 -0.12 6.38
CA PRO A 136 22.26 0.53 7.54
C PRO A 136 23.58 -0.16 7.89
N SER A 137 24.69 0.55 7.69
CA SER A 137 26.01 0.13 8.16
C SER A 137 25.98 0.13 9.68
N LEU A 138 25.82 -1.06 10.27
CA LEU A 138 26.16 -1.31 11.65
C LEU A 138 27.68 -1.13 11.79
N THR A 139 28.11 -0.06 12.45
CA THR A 139 29.43 -0.01 13.08
C THR A 139 29.23 0.30 14.56
N SER A 140 29.17 -0.77 15.34
CA SER A 140 29.37 -0.78 16.78
C SER A 140 30.77 -0.27 17.12
N SER A 141 30.85 0.74 17.97
CA SER A 141 32.06 1.05 18.75
C SER A 141 31.64 1.72 20.04
N GLU A 142 31.47 0.88 21.05
CA GLU A 142 31.32 1.22 22.45
C GLU A 142 32.55 1.99 22.92
N LYS A 143 32.37 3.22 23.40
CA LYS A 143 33.33 3.87 24.31
C LYS A 143 32.59 4.67 25.38
N SER A 144 32.42 3.98 26.51
CA SER A 144 32.48 4.44 27.90
C SER A 144 32.49 5.96 28.13
N CYS A 145 31.42 6.48 28.73
CA CYS A 145 31.44 7.76 29.44
C CYS A 145 31.52 7.51 30.95
N SER A 146 32.71 7.68 31.51
CA SER A 146 32.89 7.92 32.94
C SER A 146 32.73 9.41 33.23
N GLY A 147 31.90 9.80 34.20
CA GLY A 147 31.84 11.19 34.65
C GLY A 147 30.62 11.58 35.50
N GLN A 148 30.65 11.18 36.78
CA GLN A 148 30.26 11.93 37.99
C GLN A 148 28.95 12.79 38.06
N ILE A 149 28.15 12.43 39.08
CA ILE A 149 27.16 13.21 39.88
C ILE A 149 27.90 14.41 40.55
N PRO A 150 27.35 15.64 40.74
CA PRO A 150 26.24 15.95 41.68
C PRO A 150 25.33 17.14 41.25
N VAL A 151 24.21 17.53 41.87
CA VAL A 151 23.62 17.45 43.22
C VAL A 151 22.12 17.82 43.10
N SER A 152 21.27 17.29 44.01
CA SER A 152 20.17 17.96 44.76
C SER A 152 19.14 18.87 44.05
N GLU A 153 17.84 18.92 44.38
CA GLU A 153 17.10 18.59 45.61
C GLU A 153 15.58 18.76 45.37
N LYS A 154 14.77 18.07 46.20
CA LYS A 154 13.40 18.39 46.70
C LYS A 154 12.23 18.31 45.68
N SER A 155 11.44 17.24 45.67
CA SER A 155 10.32 16.90 46.58
C SER A 155 9.22 17.95 46.70
N SER A 156 8.03 17.66 46.15
CA SER A 156 6.76 17.70 46.91
C SER A 156 5.61 17.10 46.10
N ASN A 157 4.85 16.25 46.79
CA ASN A 157 3.63 15.57 46.40
C ASN A 157 2.49 16.57 46.14
N VAL A 158 1.53 16.26 45.24
CA VAL A 158 0.09 16.46 45.48
C VAL A 158 -0.73 15.44 44.66
N THR A 159 -1.64 14.78 45.37
CA THR A 159 -2.75 13.93 44.97
C THR A 159 -3.77 14.59 44.03
N GLY A 160 -4.43 13.81 43.16
CA GLY A 160 -5.65 14.28 42.49
C GLY A 160 -6.38 13.17 41.73
N TYR A 161 -7.32 12.50 42.41
CA TYR A 161 -8.39 11.73 41.77
C TYR A 161 -9.43 12.67 41.14
N GLY A 162 -9.96 12.28 39.99
CA GLY A 162 -11.20 12.78 39.40
C GLY A 162 -11.01 13.54 38.08
N ASN A 163 -11.95 13.58 37.14
CA ASN A 163 -13.20 12.88 36.91
C ASN A 163 -13.79 13.56 35.64
N TYR A 164 -14.38 12.79 34.73
CA TYR A 164 -15.33 13.16 33.64
C TYR A 164 -15.40 14.61 33.09
N SER A 165 -15.32 14.77 31.77
CA SER A 165 -16.47 15.26 30.98
C SER A 165 -16.20 15.31 29.48
N THR A 166 -17.10 14.63 28.80
CA THR A 166 -17.41 14.69 27.37
C THR A 166 -17.86 16.08 26.94
N ASN A 167 -17.34 16.59 25.82
CA ASN A 167 -18.00 17.65 25.06
C ASN A 167 -17.97 17.28 23.56
N ARG A 168 -19.05 16.60 23.16
CA ARG A 168 -19.45 16.36 21.77
C ARG A 168 -20.65 17.28 21.50
N PRO A 169 -20.60 18.20 20.54
CA PRO A 169 -21.78 18.98 20.18
C PRO A 169 -22.77 18.11 19.37
N SER A 170 -23.96 17.94 19.90
CA SER A 170 -25.13 17.37 19.23
C SER A 170 -25.86 18.45 18.44
N LEU A 171 -26.00 18.25 17.12
CA LEU A 171 -26.99 18.96 16.32
C LEU A 171 -28.23 18.07 16.20
N ILE A 172 -29.29 18.51 16.86
CA ILE A 172 -30.66 18.05 16.70
C ILE A 172 -31.24 18.81 15.52
N SER A 173 -31.91 18.11 14.60
CA SER A 173 -33.03 18.65 13.84
C SER A 173 -33.96 17.48 13.53
N ASN A 174 -35.18 17.58 14.06
CA ASN A 174 -36.31 16.69 13.83
C ASN A 174 -37.00 17.05 12.51
N ASP A 175 -37.91 16.14 12.10
CA ASP A 175 -39.02 16.26 11.13
C ASP A 175 -38.86 15.25 9.97
N ASN A 176 -39.82 14.44 9.57
CA ASN A 176 -41.18 14.13 10.04
C ASN A 176 -41.63 12.83 9.33
N LEU A 177 -42.69 12.21 9.83
CA LEU A 177 -43.38 11.01 9.34
C LEU A 177 -43.68 11.04 7.84
N ASN A 178 -43.50 9.89 7.16
CA ASN A 178 -44.62 9.30 6.42
C ASN A 178 -44.42 7.79 6.17
N SER A 179 -45.26 6.99 6.83
CA SER A 179 -45.46 5.57 6.60
C SER A 179 -46.40 5.37 5.41
N LYS A 180 -45.95 4.65 4.38
CA LYS A 180 -46.83 4.04 3.37
C LYS A 180 -46.60 2.54 3.31
N GLN A 181 -47.69 1.86 3.66
CA GLN A 181 -47.92 0.43 3.75
C GLN A 181 -48.06 -0.17 2.34
N MET A 182 -47.37 -1.28 2.07
CA MET A 182 -47.58 -2.10 0.86
C MET A 182 -48.63 -3.18 1.14
N PRO A 183 -49.51 -3.52 0.17
CA PRO A 183 -50.55 -4.53 0.36
C PRO A 183 -50.03 -5.96 0.13
N GLU A 184 -50.64 -6.90 0.85
CA GLU A 184 -50.48 -8.36 0.70
C GLU A 184 -50.90 -8.85 -0.70
N LEU A 185 -50.10 -9.74 -1.28
CA LEU A 185 -50.50 -10.55 -2.43
C LEU A 185 -51.33 -11.74 -1.96
N LYS A 186 -52.48 -11.92 -2.60
CA LYS A 186 -53.29 -13.15 -2.59
C LYS A 186 -52.67 -14.23 -3.46
#